data_AF-A0A948VYR3-F1
#
_entry.id   AF-A0A948VYR3-F1
#
_cell.length_a   1.000
_cell.length_b   1.000
_cell.length_c   1.000
_cell.angle_alpha   90.00
_cell.angle_beta   90.00
_cell.angle_gamma   90.00
#
_symmetry.space_group_name_H-M   'P 1'
#
loop_
_entity.id
_entity.type
_entity.pdbx_description
1 polymer ?
#
loop_
_entity_poly.entity_id
_entity_poly.type
_entity_poly.pdbx_seq_one_letter_code
_entity_poly.pdbx_strand_id
1 'polypeptide(L)'
;MAGRSHFDNPARREWWSVHVEAWRRSGLSRKKYCRVHKLTETTFVRWLDVLTDRKTAKIRVERGADERRCKRSRKGGKLTTDRRNQAAQAYWAMHVEALEWSGMTVREYAAALAISRHSLARWRDLLAERDAPVDWRARLHPSARPQISSAASCATSNGSEAGMSVGGLTDAPDHRAGAQVRRSFTVAQRCAIVLEAEAPGTTAAKVCRRHGIATSMLFRWRAQLAPGGTEQARFVTVRAEGELQC
;
A
#
# COMPACT_ATOMS: atom_id res chain seq x y z
N MET A 1 -33.07 -23.30 -15.40
CA MET A 1 -32.80 -23.44 -16.85
C MET A 1 -33.12 -22.12 -17.53
N ALA A 2 -32.15 -21.22 -17.69
CA ALA A 2 -32.39 -19.97 -18.41
C ALA A 2 -32.42 -20.29 -19.92
N GLY A 3 -33.59 -20.19 -20.55
CA GLY A 3 -33.69 -20.34 -22.00
C GLY A 3 -32.78 -19.32 -22.68
N ARG A 4 -31.98 -19.76 -23.66
CA ARG A 4 -31.16 -18.87 -24.49
C ARG A 4 -32.06 -17.76 -25.01
N SER A 5 -31.78 -16.52 -24.62
CA SER A 5 -32.64 -15.41 -25.03
C SER A 5 -32.61 -15.33 -26.55
N HIS A 6 -33.75 -15.02 -27.16
CA HIS A 6 -33.86 -14.87 -28.62
C HIS A 6 -32.80 -13.93 -29.24
N PHE A 7 -32.20 -13.05 -28.42
CA PHE A 7 -31.18 -12.08 -28.78
C PHE A 7 -29.73 -12.59 -28.66
N ASP A 8 -29.51 -13.78 -28.09
CA ASP A 8 -28.18 -14.38 -27.91
C ASP A 8 -27.71 -15.21 -29.11
N ASN A 9 -28.53 -15.34 -30.15
CA ASN A 9 -28.14 -16.05 -31.37
C ASN A 9 -27.10 -15.21 -32.17
N PRO A 10 -25.87 -15.71 -32.35
CA PRO A 10 -24.78 -14.94 -32.97
C PRO A 10 -25.05 -14.61 -34.44
N ALA A 11 -25.61 -15.54 -35.21
CA ALA A 11 -25.89 -15.32 -36.63
C ALA A 11 -26.95 -14.23 -36.84
N ARG A 12 -28.01 -14.24 -36.04
CA ARG A 12 -29.04 -13.18 -36.08
C ARG A 12 -28.44 -11.83 -35.67
N ARG A 13 -27.58 -11.83 -34.66
CA ARG A 13 -26.94 -10.61 -34.16
C ARG A 13 -26.03 -9.96 -35.21
N GLU A 14 -25.20 -10.75 -35.88
CA GLU A 14 -24.34 -10.26 -36.97
C GLU A 14 -25.19 -9.70 -38.11
N TRP A 15 -26.23 -10.43 -38.52
CA TRP A 15 -27.16 -9.99 -39.56
C TRP A 15 -27.86 -8.66 -39.23
N TRP A 16 -28.35 -8.48 -38.00
CA TRP A 16 -28.96 -7.22 -37.57
C TRP A 16 -27.92 -6.10 -37.41
N SER A 17 -26.68 -6.41 -37.02
CA SER A 17 -25.61 -5.41 -36.92
C SER A 17 -25.25 -4.82 -38.29
N VAL A 18 -25.19 -5.65 -39.34
CA VAL A 18 -24.98 -5.21 -40.72
C VAL A 18 -26.10 -4.29 -41.18
N HIS A 19 -27.36 -4.62 -40.88
CA HIS A 19 -28.50 -3.76 -41.22
C HIS A 19 -28.52 -2.44 -40.45
N VAL A 20 -28.13 -2.43 -39.18
CA VAL A 20 -28.01 -1.19 -38.39
C VAL A 20 -26.90 -0.30 -38.95
N GLU A 21 -25.78 -0.87 -39.37
CA GLU A 21 -24.69 -0.11 -40.01
C GLU A 21 -25.06 0.38 -41.41
N ALA A 22 -25.69 -0.47 -42.23
CA ALA A 22 -26.19 -0.09 -43.55
C ALA A 22 -27.26 1.01 -43.46
N TRP A 23 -28.15 0.94 -42.48
CA TRP A 23 -29.11 2.00 -42.18
C TRP A 23 -28.40 3.32 -41.80
N ARG A 24 -27.42 3.27 -40.88
CA ARG A 24 -26.63 4.45 -40.48
C ARG A 24 -25.89 5.09 -41.66
N ARG A 25 -25.36 4.28 -42.57
CA ARG A 25 -24.70 4.76 -43.80
C ARG A 25 -25.68 5.33 -44.82
N SER A 26 -26.91 4.81 -44.87
CA SER A 26 -27.93 5.26 -45.84
C SER A 26 -28.54 6.63 -45.53
N GLY A 27 -28.48 7.09 -44.27
CA GLY A 27 -29.11 8.34 -43.82
C GLY A 27 -30.65 8.36 -43.95
N LEU A 28 -31.28 7.24 -44.33
CA LEU A 28 -32.72 7.14 -44.51
C LEU A 28 -33.43 7.11 -43.15
N SER A 29 -34.67 7.62 -43.11
CA SER A 29 -35.51 7.42 -41.92
C SER A 29 -35.77 5.93 -41.72
N ARG A 30 -35.83 5.50 -40.45
CA ARG A 30 -36.02 4.09 -40.07
C ARG A 30 -37.17 3.42 -40.83
N LYS A 31 -38.33 4.10 -40.90
CA LYS A 31 -39.52 3.63 -41.63
C LYS A 31 -39.25 3.41 -43.12
N LYS A 32 -38.54 4.35 -43.76
CA LYS A 32 -38.20 4.27 -45.18
C LYS A 32 -37.20 3.14 -45.44
N TYR A 33 -36.21 2.98 -44.58
CA TYR A 33 -35.25 1.87 -44.65
C TYR A 33 -35.92 0.50 -44.48
N CYS A 34 -36.77 0.33 -43.46
CA CYS A 34 -37.53 -0.91 -43.26
C CYS A 34 -38.46 -1.23 -44.44
N ARG A 35 -39.07 -0.21 -45.07
CA ARG A 35 -39.92 -0.39 -46.26
C ARG A 35 -39.12 -0.86 -47.49
N VAL A 36 -37.94 -0.30 -47.72
CA VAL A 36 -37.06 -0.67 -48.85
C VAL A 36 -36.47 -2.08 -48.65
N HIS A 37 -36.06 -2.41 -47.44
CA HIS A 37 -35.42 -3.69 -47.12
C HIS A 37 -36.40 -4.79 -46.68
N LYS A 38 -37.71 -4.55 -46.74
CA LYS A 38 -38.77 -5.48 -46.32
C LYS A 38 -38.59 -6.01 -44.90
N LEU A 39 -38.17 -5.13 -43.99
CA LEU A 39 -37.95 -5.44 -42.57
C LEU A 39 -39.16 -4.99 -41.73
N THR A 40 -39.44 -5.70 -40.65
CA THR A 40 -40.43 -5.24 -39.66
C THR A 40 -39.82 -4.16 -38.76
N GLU A 41 -40.48 -3.00 -38.68
CA GLU A 41 -39.96 -1.86 -37.91
C GLU A 41 -39.78 -2.20 -36.42
N THR A 42 -40.70 -2.97 -35.84
CA THR A 42 -40.69 -3.35 -34.42
C THR A 42 -39.51 -4.24 -34.05
N THR A 43 -39.14 -5.18 -34.92
CA THR A 43 -37.98 -6.05 -34.69
C THR A 43 -36.68 -5.29 -34.87
N PHE A 44 -36.62 -4.41 -35.88
CA PHE A 44 -35.47 -3.54 -36.11
C PHE A 44 -35.20 -2.63 -34.91
N VAL A 45 -36.24 -2.04 -34.30
CA VAL A 45 -36.10 -1.21 -33.09
C VAL A 45 -35.60 -2.04 -31.90
N ARG A 46 -36.21 -3.21 -31.65
CA ARG A 46 -35.76 -4.08 -30.54
C ARG A 46 -34.29 -4.49 -30.68
N TRP A 47 -33.84 -4.79 -31.90
CA TRP A 47 -32.43 -5.10 -32.17
C TRP A 47 -31.52 -3.87 -32.10
N LEU A 48 -32.00 -2.69 -32.49
CA LEU A 48 -31.27 -1.44 -32.33
C LEU A 48 -31.04 -1.13 -30.84
N ASP A 49 -32.07 -1.30 -30.00
CA ASP A 49 -32.00 -1.09 -28.55
C ASP A 49 -31.03 -2.10 -27.91
N VAL A 50 -31.16 -3.39 -28.21
CA VAL A 50 -30.23 -4.42 -27.68
C VAL A 50 -28.78 -4.16 -28.09
N LEU A 51 -28.53 -3.77 -29.34
CA LEU A 51 -27.18 -3.50 -29.82
C LEU A 51 -26.60 -2.20 -29.23
N THR A 52 -27.44 -1.19 -28.96
CA THR A 52 -27.02 0.07 -28.33
C THR A 52 -26.84 -0.07 -26.82
N ASP A 53 -27.78 -0.70 -26.12
CA ASP A 53 -27.68 -1.03 -24.69
C ASP A 53 -26.46 -1.90 -24.39
N ARG A 54 -26.16 -2.87 -25.26
CA ARG A 54 -24.95 -3.70 -25.08
C ARG A 54 -23.66 -2.91 -25.31
N LYS A 55 -23.65 -1.95 -26.26
CA LYS A 55 -22.52 -1.04 -26.48
C LYS A 55 -22.34 -0.08 -25.29
N THR A 56 -23.43 0.49 -24.76
CA THR A 56 -23.38 1.38 -23.59
C THR A 56 -23.02 0.60 -22.32
N ALA A 57 -23.49 -0.64 -22.15
CA ALA A 57 -23.09 -1.51 -21.06
C ALA A 57 -21.60 -1.84 -21.10
N LYS A 58 -21.04 -2.13 -22.28
CA LYS A 58 -19.58 -2.35 -22.45
C LYS A 58 -18.78 -1.12 -22.01
N ILE A 59 -19.19 0.08 -22.45
CA ILE A 59 -18.56 1.35 -22.06
C ILE A 59 -18.65 1.57 -20.53
N ARG A 60 -19.79 1.26 -19.90
CA ARG A 60 -19.95 1.38 -18.43
C ARG A 60 -19.03 0.42 -17.68
N VAL A 61 -18.88 -0.81 -18.14
CA VAL A 61 -17.99 -1.82 -17.54
C VAL A 61 -16.52 -1.42 -17.68
N GLU A 62 -16.11 -0.96 -18.87
CA GLU A 62 -14.76 -0.44 -19.14
C GLU A 62 -14.45 0.76 -18.25
N ARG A 63 -15.36 1.76 -18.20
CA ARG A 63 -15.22 2.92 -17.31
C ARG A 63 -15.10 2.51 -15.83
N GLY A 64 -15.87 1.53 -15.39
CA GLY A 64 -15.78 0.99 -14.02
C GLY A 64 -14.50 0.19 -13.77
N ALA A 65 -13.93 -0.47 -14.78
CA ALA A 65 -12.63 -1.14 -14.68
C ALA A 65 -11.48 -0.11 -14.58
N ASP A 66 -11.53 0.95 -15.38
CA ASP A 66 -10.57 2.05 -15.35
C ASP A 66 -10.63 2.83 -14.03
N GLU A 67 -11.84 3.05 -13.50
CA GLU A 67 -12.01 3.67 -12.19
C GLU A 67 -11.39 2.83 -11.07
N ARG A 68 -11.57 1.50 -11.12
CA ARG A 68 -10.94 0.56 -10.17
C ARG A 68 -9.42 0.55 -10.32
N ARG A 69 -8.90 0.59 -11.54
CA ARG A 69 -7.46 0.72 -11.84
C ARG A 69 -6.89 2.04 -11.29
N CYS A 70 -7.58 3.15 -11.51
CA CYS A 70 -7.20 4.48 -10.99
C CYS A 70 -7.20 4.50 -9.45
N LYS A 71 -8.22 3.91 -8.82
CA LYS A 71 -8.30 3.79 -7.35
C LYS A 71 -7.15 2.95 -6.79
N ARG A 72 -6.74 1.85 -7.45
CA ARG A 72 -5.58 1.05 -7.05
C ARG A 72 -4.26 1.82 -7.20
N SER A 73 -4.09 2.56 -8.28
CA SER A 73 -2.92 3.42 -8.50
C SER A 73 -2.81 4.52 -7.42
N ARG A 74 -3.92 5.16 -7.06
CA ARG A 74 -3.97 6.15 -5.96
C ARG A 74 -3.72 5.57 -4.57
N LYS A 75 -3.88 4.25 -4.40
CA LYS A 75 -3.68 3.54 -3.13
C LYS A 75 -2.23 3.08 -2.90
N GLY A 76 -1.35 3.20 -3.91
CA GLY A 76 0.08 3.18 -3.68
C GLY A 76 0.44 4.33 -2.74
N GLY A 77 1.03 4.02 -1.59
CA GLY A 77 1.32 5.02 -0.56
C GLY A 77 2.02 6.23 -1.17
N LYS A 78 1.50 7.43 -0.91
CA LYS A 78 2.19 8.67 -1.31
C LYS A 78 3.59 8.61 -0.72
N LEU A 79 4.61 8.77 -1.55
CA LEU A 79 5.98 8.92 -1.04
C LEU A 79 5.98 10.07 -0.06
N THR A 80 6.42 9.78 1.17
CA THR A 80 6.50 10.80 2.22
C THR A 80 7.38 11.93 1.68
N THR A 81 6.78 13.11 1.55
CA THR A 81 7.47 14.34 1.13
C THR A 81 7.77 15.20 2.38
N ASP A 82 7.70 14.57 3.56
CA ASP A 82 7.90 15.25 4.83
C ASP A 82 9.39 15.59 5.02
N ARG A 83 9.67 16.89 5.13
CA ARG A 83 10.99 17.46 5.45
C ARG A 83 11.48 17.09 6.85
N ARG A 84 10.70 16.35 7.66
CA ARG A 84 11.13 15.79 8.96
C ARG A 84 11.67 14.36 8.84
N ASN A 85 11.40 13.66 7.74
CA ASN A 85 11.90 12.30 7.55
C ASN A 85 13.36 12.32 7.07
N GLN A 86 14.29 12.29 8.03
CA GLN A 86 15.73 12.35 7.81
C GLN A 86 16.27 11.21 6.92
N ALA A 87 15.67 10.01 7.00
CA ALA A 87 16.09 8.85 6.21
C ALA A 87 15.68 8.99 4.73
N ALA A 88 14.45 9.44 4.48
CA ALA A 88 14.00 9.73 3.12
C ALA A 88 14.84 10.85 2.48
N GLN A 89 15.16 11.90 3.24
CA GLN A 89 16.06 12.96 2.79
C GLN A 89 17.42 12.41 2.39
N ALA A 90 18.04 11.61 3.26
CA ALA A 90 19.35 11.07 2.99
C ALA A 90 19.33 10.16 1.74
N TYR A 91 18.33 9.29 1.62
CA TYR A 91 18.14 8.42 0.46
C TYR A 91 18.02 9.22 -0.84
N TRP A 92 17.18 10.25 -0.87
CA TRP A 92 16.99 11.05 -2.08
C TRP A 92 18.18 11.96 -2.37
N ALA A 93 18.83 12.54 -1.35
CA ALA A 93 20.04 13.35 -1.53
C ALA A 93 21.20 12.53 -2.11
N MET A 94 21.36 11.26 -1.71
CA MET A 94 22.31 10.34 -2.33
C MET A 94 22.04 10.16 -3.82
N HIS A 95 20.76 9.98 -4.21
CA HIS A 95 20.39 9.83 -5.61
C HIS A 95 20.50 11.12 -6.42
N VAL A 96 20.30 12.30 -5.82
CA VAL A 96 20.48 13.59 -6.51
C VAL A 96 21.95 13.84 -6.78
N GLU A 97 22.83 13.63 -5.79
CA GLU A 97 24.26 13.72 -6.03
C GLU A 97 24.71 12.66 -7.06
N ALA A 98 24.30 11.41 -6.93
CA ALA A 98 24.66 10.39 -7.91
C ALA A 98 24.14 10.72 -9.33
N LEU A 99 22.99 11.38 -9.46
CA LEU A 99 22.48 11.90 -10.73
C LEU A 99 23.42 12.97 -11.30
N GLU A 100 23.82 13.96 -10.50
CA GLU A 100 24.74 15.03 -10.91
C GLU A 100 26.08 14.47 -11.38
N TRP A 101 26.62 13.49 -10.67
CA TRP A 101 27.89 12.84 -11.00
C TRP A 101 27.78 11.95 -12.24
N SER A 102 26.60 11.39 -12.51
CA SER A 102 26.40 10.52 -13.68
C SER A 102 26.31 11.29 -15.01
N GLY A 103 26.02 12.59 -14.98
CA GLY A 103 25.74 13.40 -16.17
C GLY A 103 24.52 12.95 -16.98
N MET A 104 23.76 11.95 -16.52
CA MET A 104 22.56 11.45 -17.18
C MET A 104 21.38 12.38 -16.98
N THR A 105 20.40 12.31 -17.89
CA THR A 105 19.12 12.98 -17.64
C THR A 105 18.36 12.28 -16.50
N VAL A 106 17.51 13.04 -15.77
CA VAL A 106 16.63 12.51 -14.72
C VAL A 106 15.84 11.28 -15.18
N ARG A 107 15.46 11.23 -16.47
CA ARG A 107 14.69 10.13 -17.06
C ARG A 107 15.54 8.87 -17.24
N GLU A 108 16.74 9.01 -17.78
CA GLU A 108 17.66 7.89 -18.01
C GLU A 108 18.15 7.30 -16.69
N TYR A 109 18.54 8.15 -15.75
CA TYR A 109 18.96 7.74 -14.41
C TYR A 109 17.85 6.99 -13.65
N ALA A 110 16.63 7.55 -13.68
CA ALA A 110 15.47 6.91 -13.04
C ALA A 110 15.12 5.57 -13.69
N ALA A 111 15.25 5.45 -15.01
CA ALA A 111 15.04 4.19 -15.72
C ALA A 111 16.13 3.17 -15.38
N ALA A 112 17.40 3.57 -15.31
CA ALA A 112 18.53 2.71 -15.01
C ALA A 112 18.46 2.10 -13.60
N LEU A 113 18.04 2.88 -12.59
CA LEU A 113 17.94 2.43 -11.20
C LEU A 113 16.55 1.94 -10.79
N ALA A 114 15.59 1.90 -11.73
CA ALA A 114 14.19 1.55 -11.48
C ALA A 114 13.53 2.38 -10.37
N ILE A 115 13.85 3.67 -10.31
CA ILE A 115 13.31 4.62 -9.32
C ILE A 115 12.25 5.51 -9.97
N SER A 116 11.29 6.00 -9.19
CA SER A 116 10.26 6.91 -9.68
C SER A 116 10.85 8.24 -10.16
N ARG A 117 10.78 8.49 -11.48
CA ARG A 117 11.14 9.78 -12.11
C ARG A 117 10.52 10.99 -11.42
N HIS A 118 9.22 10.92 -11.12
CA HIS A 118 8.48 12.03 -10.54
C HIS A 118 8.99 12.37 -9.13
N SER A 119 9.43 11.36 -8.40
CA SER A 119 9.88 11.49 -7.02
C SER A 119 11.29 12.03 -6.96
N LEU A 120 12.17 11.53 -7.84
CA LEU A 120 13.53 12.07 -8.02
C LEU A 120 13.49 13.56 -8.37
N ALA A 121 12.64 13.95 -9.34
CA ALA A 121 12.50 15.35 -9.74
C ALA A 121 11.99 16.23 -8.59
N ARG A 122 10.90 15.82 -7.92
CA ARG A 122 10.35 16.56 -6.78
C ARG A 122 11.37 16.71 -5.64
N TRP A 123 12.10 15.66 -5.30
CA TRP A 123 13.09 15.71 -4.22
C TRP A 123 14.32 16.53 -4.59
N ARG A 124 14.74 16.54 -5.86
CA ARG A 124 15.78 17.44 -6.34
C ARG A 124 15.38 18.91 -6.16
N ASP A 125 14.18 19.28 -6.59
CA ASP A 125 13.70 20.65 -6.47
C ASP A 125 13.59 21.06 -4.98
N LEU A 126 13.09 20.15 -4.12
CA LEU A 126 13.04 20.35 -2.66
C LEU A 126 14.40 20.48 -1.98
N LEU A 127 15.44 19.82 -2.51
CA LEU A 127 16.81 19.90 -1.99
C LEU A 127 17.50 21.18 -2.46
N ALA A 128 17.21 21.63 -3.68
CA ALA A 128 17.71 22.89 -4.23
C ALA A 128 17.13 24.13 -3.50
N GLU A 129 15.88 24.05 -3.02
CA GLU A 129 15.26 25.09 -2.19
C GLU A 129 15.88 25.22 -0.78
N ARG A 130 16.84 24.37 -0.38
CA ARG A 130 17.32 24.30 1.01
C ARG A 130 18.70 24.94 1.16
N ASP A 131 18.80 25.89 2.09
CA ASP A 131 20.02 26.70 2.31
C ASP A 131 21.23 25.93 2.87
N ALA A 132 21.04 24.72 3.42
CA ALA A 132 22.12 23.87 3.93
C ALA A 132 22.16 22.54 3.18
N PRO A 133 23.30 21.97 2.80
CA PRO A 133 23.37 20.64 2.20
C PRO A 133 22.84 19.54 3.16
N VAL A 134 22.29 18.43 2.64
CA VAL A 134 21.98 17.26 3.47
C VAL A 134 23.24 16.40 3.52
N ASP A 135 23.84 16.24 4.69
CA ASP A 135 24.94 15.27 4.90
C ASP A 135 24.41 13.83 4.89
N TRP A 136 23.97 13.37 3.73
CA TRP A 136 23.38 12.05 3.57
C TRP A 136 24.41 10.94 3.79
N ARG A 137 25.69 11.19 3.48
CA ARG A 137 26.79 10.24 3.74
C ARG A 137 26.86 9.87 5.22
N ALA A 138 26.84 10.88 6.09
CA ALA A 138 26.81 10.67 7.54
C ALA A 138 25.53 9.95 7.99
N ARG A 139 24.39 10.19 7.34
CA ARG A 139 23.10 9.58 7.74
C ARG A 139 22.90 8.14 7.24
N LEU A 140 23.50 7.78 6.12
CA LEU A 140 23.41 6.44 5.53
C LEU A 140 24.55 5.50 5.94
N HIS A 141 25.67 6.05 6.43
CA HIS A 141 26.85 5.27 6.80
C HIS A 141 26.51 4.27 7.93
N PRO A 142 26.85 2.97 7.78
CA PRO A 142 26.56 1.95 8.79
C PRO A 142 27.07 2.28 10.19
N SER A 143 28.21 2.96 10.34
CA SER A 143 28.75 3.36 11.65
C SER A 143 28.05 4.56 12.29
N ALA A 144 27.23 5.28 11.54
CA ALA A 144 26.48 6.44 11.99
C ALA A 144 24.96 6.15 12.10
N ARG A 145 24.56 4.89 11.86
CA ARG A 145 23.23 4.43 12.23
C ARG A 145 23.13 4.50 13.76
N PRO A 146 22.06 5.06 14.35
CA PRO A 146 21.80 4.83 15.76
C PRO A 146 21.85 3.32 15.96
N GLN A 147 22.65 2.85 16.93
CA GLN A 147 22.67 1.46 17.34
C GLN A 147 21.21 1.07 17.57
N ILE A 148 20.64 0.32 16.62
CA ILE A 148 19.32 -0.27 16.80
C ILE A 148 19.56 -1.18 17.98
N SER A 149 19.01 -0.84 19.13
CA SER A 149 19.15 -1.64 20.34
C SER A 149 18.61 -3.03 20.00
N SER A 150 19.50 -3.91 19.58
CA SER A 150 19.27 -5.34 19.40
C SER A 150 19.46 -6.06 20.75
N ALA A 151 19.31 -5.32 21.84
CA ALA A 151 18.83 -5.87 23.08
C ALA A 151 17.31 -5.78 23.02
N ALA A 152 16.65 -6.94 22.99
CA ALA A 152 15.32 -7.04 23.57
C ALA A 152 15.32 -6.22 24.88
N SER A 153 14.31 -5.39 25.12
CA SER A 153 14.17 -4.68 26.39
C SER A 153 13.93 -5.70 27.50
N CYS A 154 14.99 -6.36 27.97
CA CYS A 154 15.11 -6.93 29.30
C CYS A 154 15.59 -5.79 30.20
N ALA A 155 14.66 -4.92 30.58
CA ALA A 155 14.85 -4.07 31.74
C ALA A 155 14.78 -4.95 33.00
N THR A 156 15.86 -5.69 33.25
CA THR A 156 16.25 -6.21 34.55
C THR A 156 17.30 -5.26 35.09
N SER A 157 16.93 -4.44 36.06
CA SER A 157 17.61 -4.32 37.36
C SER A 157 17.08 -3.11 38.11
N ASN A 158 16.53 -3.39 39.29
CA ASN A 158 16.50 -2.45 40.39
C ASN A 158 17.95 -2.13 40.79
N GLY A 159 18.16 -0.88 41.21
CA GLY A 159 18.98 -0.59 42.38
C GLY A 159 20.48 -0.38 42.17
N SER A 160 20.85 0.88 42.47
CA SER A 160 21.96 1.26 43.36
C SER A 160 23.29 1.71 42.73
N GLU A 161 23.52 3.02 42.87
CA GLU A 161 24.73 3.67 43.43
C GLU A 161 26.01 3.82 42.56
N ALA A 162 26.43 5.09 42.51
CA ALA A 162 27.79 5.63 42.41
C ALA A 162 28.58 5.58 41.07
N GLY A 163 29.05 6.77 40.66
CA GLY A 163 30.36 6.88 39.98
C GLY A 163 30.47 7.83 38.79
N MET A 164 30.75 9.11 39.08
CA MET A 164 31.53 10.08 38.29
C MET A 164 31.03 10.63 36.92
N SER A 165 30.74 11.94 36.97
CA SER A 165 30.80 12.98 35.93
C SER A 165 32.18 13.05 35.25
N VAL A 166 32.37 13.52 34.01
CA VAL A 166 32.44 14.93 33.51
C VAL A 166 32.67 14.85 31.99
N GLY A 167 32.19 15.68 31.05
CA GLY A 167 31.39 16.90 31.00
C GLY A 167 31.42 17.44 29.55
N GLY A 168 30.63 18.49 29.24
CA GLY A 168 30.85 19.32 28.03
C GLY A 168 29.69 19.55 27.05
N LEU A 169 28.74 20.38 27.49
CA LEU A 169 27.90 21.36 26.76
C LEU A 169 27.82 21.31 25.21
N THR A 170 26.61 21.12 24.68
CA THR A 170 25.90 22.21 23.97
C THR A 170 24.41 22.11 24.30
N ASP A 171 23.88 23.20 24.83
CA ASP A 171 22.49 23.41 25.16
C ASP A 171 21.69 23.62 23.87
N ALA A 172 20.82 22.68 23.55
CA ALA A 172 19.75 22.86 22.59
C ALA A 172 18.49 22.25 23.20
N PRO A 173 17.38 22.99 23.34
CA PRO A 173 16.17 22.45 23.91
C PRO A 173 15.66 21.35 22.99
N ASP A 174 15.78 20.11 23.48
CA ASP A 174 15.26 18.92 22.86
C ASP A 174 13.72 19.08 22.75
N HIS A 175 13.25 19.63 21.63
CA HIS A 175 11.84 19.58 21.24
C HIS A 175 11.47 18.15 20.83
N ARG A 176 11.73 17.18 21.72
CA ARG A 176 11.21 15.81 21.66
C ARG A 176 9.98 15.63 22.55
N ALA A 177 9.38 16.72 23.01
CA ALA A 177 8.07 16.73 23.66
C ALA A 177 6.97 16.82 22.59
N GLY A 178 6.64 15.71 21.94
CA GLY A 178 5.51 15.69 20.99
C GLY A 178 5.34 14.42 20.17
N ALA A 179 6.36 13.55 20.11
CA ALA A 179 6.14 12.19 19.67
C ALA A 179 5.44 11.47 20.82
N GLN A 180 4.10 11.49 20.81
CA GLN A 180 3.27 10.74 21.74
C GLN A 180 3.86 9.34 21.87
N VAL A 181 4.48 9.06 23.03
CA VAL A 181 5.03 7.74 23.32
C VAL A 181 3.85 6.80 23.16
N ARG A 182 3.85 6.02 22.07
CA ARG A 182 2.82 5.01 21.85
C ARG A 182 2.86 4.15 23.10
N ARG A 183 1.76 4.14 23.87
CA ARG A 183 1.66 3.38 25.12
C ARG A 183 2.21 1.97 24.88
N SER A 184 3.36 1.68 25.47
CA SER A 184 4.02 0.39 25.35
C SER A 184 3.58 -0.48 26.53
N PHE A 185 3.06 -1.66 26.24
CA PHE A 185 2.71 -2.65 27.25
C PHE A 185 3.81 -3.69 27.33
N THR A 186 4.36 -3.92 28.52
CA THR A 186 5.31 -5.01 28.78
C THR A 186 4.61 -6.36 28.64
N VAL A 187 5.36 -7.45 28.43
CA VAL A 187 4.78 -8.80 28.30
C VAL A 187 4.02 -9.19 29.57
N ALA A 188 4.61 -8.94 30.75
CA ALA A 188 3.98 -9.17 32.04
C ALA A 188 2.66 -8.39 32.19
N GLN A 189 2.63 -7.13 31.76
CA GLN A 189 1.43 -6.30 31.81
C GLN A 189 0.34 -6.82 30.86
N ARG A 190 0.70 -7.33 29.67
CA ARG A 190 -0.26 -7.95 28.74
C ARG A 190 -0.86 -9.23 29.36
N CYS A 191 -0.05 -10.07 30.00
CA CYS A 191 -0.53 -11.27 30.69
C CYS A 191 -1.52 -10.92 31.82
N ALA A 192 -1.20 -9.94 32.65
CA ALA A 192 -2.10 -9.50 33.72
C ALA A 192 -3.46 -9.03 33.20
N ILE A 193 -3.47 -8.27 32.09
CA ILE A 193 -4.70 -7.78 31.45
C ILE A 193 -5.50 -8.94 30.83
N VAL A 194 -4.83 -9.94 30.25
CA VAL A 194 -5.48 -11.13 29.70
C VAL A 194 -6.13 -11.96 30.79
N LEU A 195 -5.42 -12.20 31.91
CA LEU A 195 -5.94 -12.91 33.08
C LEU A 195 -7.14 -12.18 33.71
N GLU A 196 -7.08 -10.84 33.84
CA GLU A 196 -8.22 -10.04 34.31
C GLU A 196 -9.45 -10.19 33.39
N ALA A 197 -9.22 -10.35 32.08
CA ALA A 197 -10.29 -10.55 31.11
C ALA A 197 -10.83 -12.00 31.04
N GLU A 198 -10.12 -12.96 31.63
CA GLU A 198 -10.53 -14.37 31.74
C GLU A 198 -11.20 -14.68 33.08
N ALA A 199 -11.13 -13.76 34.05
CA ALA A 199 -11.81 -13.88 35.32
C ALA A 199 -13.33 -14.02 35.15
N PRO A 200 -13.98 -15.00 35.83
CA PRO A 200 -15.42 -15.21 35.71
C PRO A 200 -16.18 -13.95 36.17
N GLY A 201 -17.18 -13.54 35.39
CA GLY A 201 -18.00 -12.36 35.69
C GLY A 201 -17.47 -11.03 35.15
N THR A 202 -16.29 -10.99 34.52
CA THR A 202 -15.76 -9.77 33.89
C THR A 202 -15.85 -9.83 32.37
N THR A 203 -16.43 -8.80 31.75
CA THR A 203 -16.49 -8.72 30.28
C THR A 203 -15.21 -8.11 29.72
N ALA A 204 -14.69 -8.68 28.62
CA ALA A 204 -13.48 -8.19 27.94
C ALA A 204 -13.57 -6.69 27.59
N ALA A 205 -14.76 -6.19 27.24
CA ALA A 205 -14.99 -4.77 26.96
C ALA A 205 -14.81 -3.86 28.19
N LYS A 206 -15.16 -4.35 29.39
CA LYS A 206 -14.97 -3.60 30.65
C LYS A 206 -13.48 -3.47 30.98
N VAL A 207 -12.71 -4.54 30.82
CA VAL A 207 -11.24 -4.55 30.98
C VAL A 207 -10.57 -3.62 29.96
N CYS A 208 -10.98 -3.69 28.69
CA CYS A 208 -10.46 -2.82 27.64
C CYS A 208 -10.67 -1.32 27.93
N ARG A 209 -11.85 -0.94 28.45
CA ARG A 209 -12.13 0.45 28.87
C ARG A 209 -11.28 0.88 30.06
N ARG A 210 -11.07 0.00 31.05
CA ARG A 210 -10.24 0.26 32.23
C ARG A 210 -8.78 0.55 31.86
N HIS A 211 -8.24 -0.20 30.90
CA HIS A 211 -6.84 -0.08 30.47
C HIS A 211 -6.64 0.84 29.26
N GLY A 212 -7.71 1.39 28.68
CA GLY A 212 -7.65 2.28 27.53
C GLY A 212 -7.13 1.59 26.25
N ILE A 213 -7.53 0.34 26.03
CA ILE A 213 -7.06 -0.52 24.93
C ILE A 213 -8.24 -0.90 24.03
N ALA A 214 -7.99 -1.06 22.72
CA ALA A 214 -8.99 -1.57 21.79
C ALA A 214 -9.21 -3.08 21.99
N THR A 215 -10.45 -3.55 21.91
CA THR A 215 -10.79 -4.98 22.11
C THR A 215 -10.03 -5.91 21.16
N SER A 216 -9.76 -5.48 19.92
CA SER A 216 -8.95 -6.21 18.95
C SER A 216 -7.51 -6.47 19.43
N MET A 217 -6.94 -5.56 20.20
CA MET A 217 -5.59 -5.70 20.76
C MET A 217 -5.56 -6.76 21.86
N LEU A 218 -6.60 -6.84 22.69
CA LEU A 218 -6.74 -7.86 23.74
C LEU A 218 -6.91 -9.26 23.14
N PHE A 219 -7.74 -9.43 22.11
CA PHE A 219 -7.86 -10.71 21.41
C PHE A 219 -6.56 -11.15 20.73
N ARG A 220 -5.80 -10.19 20.18
CA ARG A 220 -4.47 -10.49 19.63
C ARG A 220 -3.50 -10.96 20.71
N TRP A 221 -3.52 -10.34 21.89
CA TRP A 221 -2.67 -10.78 23.01
C TRP A 221 -3.08 -12.16 23.53
N ARG A 222 -4.38 -12.47 23.60
CA ARG A 222 -4.85 -13.83 23.89
C ARG A 222 -4.28 -14.87 22.94
N ALA A 223 -4.28 -14.57 21.63
CA ALA A 223 -3.71 -15.48 20.63
C ALA A 223 -2.17 -15.62 20.74
N GLN A 224 -1.46 -14.55 21.13
CA GLN A 224 0.00 -14.55 21.28
C GLN A 224 0.50 -15.16 22.59
N LEU A 225 -0.34 -15.15 23.63
CA LEU A 225 0.01 -15.61 24.99
C LEU A 225 -0.66 -16.96 25.34
N ALA A 226 -1.54 -17.47 24.48
CA ALA A 226 -2.05 -18.82 24.62
C ALA A 226 -0.89 -19.84 24.55
N PRO A 227 -0.89 -20.89 25.39
CA PRO A 227 0.18 -21.89 25.49
C PRO A 227 0.37 -22.80 24.24
N GLY A 228 0.00 -22.33 23.05
CA GLY A 228 0.30 -22.92 21.74
C GLY A 228 0.36 -21.89 20.61
N GLY A 229 0.48 -20.59 20.91
CA GLY A 229 0.37 -19.50 19.97
C GLY A 229 1.69 -18.80 19.67
N THR A 230 2.27 -19.10 18.49
CA THR A 230 3.43 -18.41 17.89
C THR A 230 4.73 -18.45 18.69
N GLU A 231 5.21 -19.66 19.01
CA GLU A 231 6.65 -19.88 19.02
C GLU A 231 7.13 -19.53 17.61
N GLN A 232 7.88 -18.42 17.46
CA GLN A 232 8.48 -18.09 16.18
C GLN A 232 9.33 -19.28 15.78
N ALA A 233 8.96 -19.97 14.70
CA ALA A 233 9.69 -21.12 14.20
C ALA A 233 11.19 -20.76 14.12
N ARG A 234 11.97 -21.31 15.06
CA ARG A 234 13.42 -21.14 15.09
C ARG A 234 13.95 -21.99 13.95
N PHE A 235 14.34 -21.35 12.86
CA PHE A 235 15.08 -22.02 11.80
C PHE A 235 16.42 -22.48 12.40
N VAL A 236 16.61 -23.80 12.46
CA VAL A 236 17.89 -24.41 12.80
C VAL A 236 18.58 -24.76 11.50
N THR A 237 19.75 -24.18 11.28
CA THR A 237 20.58 -24.49 10.11
C THR A 237 21.19 -25.88 10.30
N VAL A 238 20.73 -26.86 9.52
CA VAL A 238 21.35 -28.19 9.46
C VAL A 238 22.41 -28.15 8.35
N ARG A 239 23.67 -28.40 8.72
CA ARG A 239 24.77 -28.56 7.76
C ARG A 239 24.68 -29.97 7.20
N ALA A 240 24.33 -30.11 5.92
CA ALA A 240 24.46 -31.37 5.21
C ALA A 240 25.94 -31.53 4.83
N GLU A 241 26.63 -32.44 5.53
CA GLU A 241 27.97 -32.90 5.17
C GLU A 241 27.81 -33.82 3.96
N GLY A 242 28.05 -33.27 2.76
CA GLY A 242 28.15 -34.07 1.54
C GLY A 242 29.58 -34.59 1.41
N GLU A 243 29.78 -35.87 1.69
CA GLU A 243 30.99 -36.60 1.30
C GLU A 243 31.06 -36.63 -0.24
N LEU A 244 32.03 -35.90 -0.80
CA LEU A 244 32.52 -36.15 -2.15
C LEU A 244 33.70 -37.11 -2.02
N GLN A 245 33.42 -38.40 -2.25
CA GLN A 245 34.46 -39.40 -2.47
C GLN A 245 35.11 -39.16 -3.84
N CYS A 246 36.45 -39.16 -3.81
CA CYS A 246 37.38 -38.89 -4.91
C CYS A 246 37.26 -39.87 -6.08
#